data_AF-X1GYZ7-F1
#
_entry.id   AF-X1GYZ7-F1
#
_cell.length_a   1.000
_cell.length_b   1.000
_cell.length_c   1.000
_cell.angle_alpha   90.00
_cell.angle_beta   90.00
_cell.angle_gamma   90.00
#
_symmetry.space_group_name_H-M   'P 1'
#
loop_
_entity.id
_entity.type
_entity.pdbx_description
1 polymer ?
#
loop_
_entity_poly.entity_id
_entity_poly.type
_entity_poly.pdbx_seq_one_letter_code
_entity_poly.pdbx_strand_id
1 'polypeptide(L)' 'MGLKFTHQIPFRQVYIHPLIGDEKGEKMSKSKGNVVDPLRMMEKYGTDAFRFSLVAPKTDSPYLRFSENR' A
#
# COMPACT_ATOMS: atom_id res chain seq x y z
N MET A 1 13.04 19.43 6.70
CA MET A 1 12.64 20.77 6.18
C MET A 1 12.86 20.79 4.67
N GLY A 2 12.05 21.54 3.91
CA GLY A 2 12.09 21.53 2.43
C GLY A 2 12.96 22.62 1.80
N LEU A 3 13.01 22.65 0.46
CA LEU A 3 13.79 23.61 -0.35
C LEU A 3 13.57 25.07 0.06
N LYS A 4 12.32 25.47 0.31
CA LYS A 4 11.95 26.84 0.70
C LYS A 4 12.68 27.34 1.97
N PHE A 5 12.99 26.44 2.90
CA PHE A 5 13.52 26.80 4.22
C PHE A 5 14.99 26.42 4.42
N THR A 6 15.52 25.51 3.59
CA THR A 6 16.88 24.98 3.75
C THR A 6 17.79 25.29 2.57
N HIS A 7 17.20 25.68 1.43
CA HIS A 7 17.89 25.80 0.15
C HIS A 7 18.63 24.51 -0.27
N GLN A 8 18.25 23.36 0.31
CA GLN A 8 18.84 22.06 0.04
C GLN A 8 17.76 21.06 -0.40
N ILE A 9 18.16 20.10 -1.25
CA ILE A 9 17.27 19.03 -1.71
C ILE A 9 16.97 18.10 -0.51
N PRO A 10 15.68 17.88 -0.16
CA PRO A 10 15.32 17.12 1.05
C PRO A 10 15.52 15.60 0.91
N PHE A 11 15.43 15.06 -0.31
CA PHE A 11 15.65 13.65 -0.62
C PHE A 11 16.13 13.52 -2.07
N ARG A 12 17.16 12.70 -2.29
CA ARG A 12 17.73 12.45 -3.64
C ARG A 12 17.04 11.32 -4.38
N GLN A 13 16.37 10.43 -3.64
CA GLN A 13 15.71 9.25 -4.17
C GLN A 13 14.31 9.19 -3.59
N VAL A 14 13.31 8.97 -4.46
CA VAL A 14 11.91 8.85 -4.09
C VAL A 14 11.41 7.54 -4.69
N TYR A 15 10.91 6.65 -3.83
CA TYR A 15 10.27 5.41 -4.25
C TYR A 15 8.75 5.57 -4.13
N ILE A 16 8.06 5.53 -5.27
CA ILE A 16 6.60 5.58 -5.34
C ILE A 16 6.11 4.15 -5.49
N HIS A 17 5.41 3.65 -4.48
CA HIS A 17 4.79 2.33 -4.53
C HIS A 17 3.35 2.41 -5.06
N PRO A 18 2.80 1.32 -5.61
CA PRO A 18 1.40 1.24 -5.99
C PRO A 18 0.46 1.44 -4.78
N LEU A 19 -0.75 1.93 -5.05
CA LEU A 19 -1.81 1.96 -4.05
C LEU A 19 -2.40 0.56 -3.88
N ILE A 20 -2.95 0.26 -2.71
CA ILE A 20 -3.70 -0.98 -2.53
C ILE A 20 -5.10 -0.81 -3.12
N GLY A 21 -5.49 -1.72 -4.00
CA GLY A 21 -6.81 -1.81 -4.59
C GLY A 21 -7.58 -2.99 -4.02
N ASP A 22 -8.89 -2.88 -3.94
CA ASP A 22 -9.77 -3.99 -3.57
C ASP A 22 -9.79 -5.08 -4.66
N GLU A 23 -10.62 -6.11 -4.44
CA GLU A 23 -10.78 -7.25 -5.35
C GLU A 23 -11.22 -6.83 -6.77
N LYS A 24 -11.90 -5.68 -6.89
CA LYS A 24 -12.37 -5.10 -8.17
C LYS A 24 -11.30 -4.21 -8.82
N GLY A 25 -10.16 -4.00 -8.15
CA GLY A 25 -9.09 -3.12 -8.60
C GLY A 25 -9.38 -1.63 -8.37
N GLU A 26 -10.37 -1.30 -7.55
CA GLU A 26 -10.59 0.08 -7.15
C GLU A 26 -9.68 0.45 -6.00
N LYS A 27 -9.19 1.69 -5.97
CA LYS A 27 -8.44 2.24 -4.83
C LYS A 27 -9.17 1.94 -3.52
N MET A 28 -8.48 1.32 -2.56
CA MET A 28 -8.96 1.24 -1.19
C MET A 28 -8.98 2.64 -0.56
N SER A 29 -10.13 3.08 -0.05
CA SER A 29 -10.24 4.33 0.69
C SER A 29 -11.37 4.28 1.72
N LYS A 30 -11.16 4.99 2.84
CA LYS A 30 -12.18 5.12 3.89
C LYS A 30 -13.50 5.69 3.35
N SER A 31 -13.41 6.64 2.43
CA SER A 31 -14.58 7.25 1.78
C SER A 31 -15.40 6.28 0.94
N LYS A 32 -14.76 5.25 0.35
CA LYS A 32 -15.45 4.20 -0.41
C LYS A 32 -15.93 3.05 0.46
N GLY A 33 -15.48 2.96 1.71
CA GLY A 33 -15.83 1.89 2.64
C GLY A 33 -15.21 0.53 2.28
N ASN A 34 -14.25 0.47 1.36
CA ASN A 34 -13.61 -0.76 0.88
C ASN A 34 -12.22 -0.99 1.52
N VAL A 35 -12.02 -0.52 2.75
CA VAL A 35 -10.76 -0.71 3.48
C VAL A 35 -10.77 -2.01 4.27
N VAL A 36 -9.61 -2.66 4.37
CA VAL A 36 -9.38 -3.81 5.24
C VAL A 36 -8.64 -3.38 6.50
N ASP A 37 -8.99 -3.96 7.65
CA ASP A 37 -8.26 -3.74 8.90
C ASP A 37 -6.97 -4.60 8.91
N PRO A 38 -5.77 -3.98 8.87
CA PRO A 38 -4.53 -4.73 8.86
C PRO A 38 -4.31 -5.54 10.15
N LEU A 39 -4.86 -5.12 11.29
CA LEU A 39 -4.71 -5.86 12.55
C LEU A 39 -5.46 -7.20 12.47
N ARG A 40 -6.64 -7.21 11.87
CA ARG A 40 -7.40 -8.45 11.62
C ARG A 40 -6.66 -9.39 10.67
N MET A 41 -6.01 -8.83 9.64
CA MET A 41 -5.20 -9.63 8.72
C MET A 41 -4.00 -10.27 9.42
N MET A 42 -3.31 -9.50 10.27
CA MET A 42 -2.17 -10.00 11.03
C MET A 42 -2.58 -11.02 12.10
N GLU A 43 -3.73 -10.83 12.75
CA GLU A 43 -4.31 -11.80 13.69
C GLU A 43 -4.64 -13.13 13.00
N LYS A 44 -5.18 -13.06 11.77
CA LYS A 44 -5.63 -14.25 11.02
C LYS A 44 -4.50 -15.03 10.33
N TYR A 45 -3.53 -14.33 9.74
CA TYR A 45 -2.50 -14.96 8.90
C TYR A 45 -1.06 -14.77 9.40
N GLY A 46 -0.86 -13.94 10.42
CA GLY A 46 0.45 -13.55 10.92
C GLY A 46 1.02 -12.31 10.23
N THR A 47 1.85 -11.57 10.97
CA THR A 47 2.47 -10.33 10.50
C THR A 47 3.33 -10.52 9.26
N ASP A 48 4.13 -11.59 9.23
CA ASP A 48 5.04 -11.84 8.10
C ASP A 48 4.30 -12.24 6.84
N ALA A 49 3.24 -13.05 6.95
CA ALA A 49 2.39 -13.38 5.81
C ALA A 49 1.74 -12.12 5.22
N PHE A 50 1.23 -11.24 6.08
CA PHE A 50 0.64 -9.98 5.65
C PHE A 50 1.67 -9.07 4.95
N ARG A 51 2.86 -8.89 5.55
CA ARG A 51 3.95 -8.11 4.93
C ARG A 51 4.36 -8.69 3.58
N PHE A 52 4.54 -10.01 3.50
CA PHE A 52 4.92 -10.68 2.26
C PHE A 52 3.87 -10.47 1.16
N SER A 53 2.58 -10.54 1.51
CA SER A 53 1.48 -10.31 0.57
C SER A 53 1.47 -8.91 -0.05
N LEU A 54 1.99 -7.90 0.66
CA LEU A 54 2.04 -6.51 0.20
C LEU A 54 3.27 -6.19 -0.66
N VAL A 55 4.38 -6.91 -0.47
CA VAL A 55 5.67 -6.59 -1.10
C VAL A 55 6.07 -7.55 -2.21
N ALA A 56 5.59 -8.79 -2.18
CA ALA A 56 5.97 -9.83 -3.14
C ALA A 56 5.33 -9.65 -4.53
N PRO A 57 4.04 -9.27 -4.66
CA PRO A 57 3.42 -9.16 -5.97
C PRO A 57 3.99 -7.99 -6.76
N LYS A 58 4.26 -8.24 -8.05
CA LYS A 58 4.51 -7.18 -9.02
C LYS A 58 3.20 -6.79 -9.68
N THR A 59 3.00 -5.50 -9.90
CA THR A 59 1.83 -4.98 -10.60
C THR A 59 2.30 -3.92 -11.60
N ASP A 60 1.82 -4.02 -12.83
CA ASP A 60 1.96 -2.97 -13.84
C ASP A 60 0.82 -1.93 -13.71
N SER A 61 -0.16 -2.20 -12.83
CA SER A 61 -1.25 -1.30 -12.48
C SER A 61 -0.85 -0.37 -11.33
N PRO A 62 -1.31 0.91 -11.33
CA PRO A 62 -1.12 1.82 -10.20
C PRO A 62 -1.80 1.32 -8.91
N TYR A 63 -2.68 0.31 -9.03
CA TYR A 63 -3.33 -0.38 -7.93
C TYR A 63 -2.86 -1.83 -7.86
N LEU A 64 -2.25 -2.20 -6.74
CA LEU A 64 -2.00 -3.58 -6.34
C LEU A 64 -3.30 -4.16 -5.78
N ARG A 65 -3.91 -5.12 -6.50
CA ARG A 65 -5.13 -5.79 -6.03
C ARG A 65 -4.81 -6.64 -4.80
N PHE A 66 -5.59 -6.45 -3.76
CA PHE A 66 -5.55 -7.22 -2.53
C PHE A 66 -6.93 -7.85 -2.30
N SER A 67 -6.94 -9.17 -2.13
CA SER A 67 -8.11 -9.99 -1.88
C SER A 67 -7.75 -11.05 -0.84
N GLU A 68 -8.66 -11.36 0.08
CA GLU A 68 -8.50 -12.53 0.95
C GLU A 68 -8.69 -13.84 0.19
N ASN A 69 -9.55 -13.83 -0.83
CA ASN A 69 -9.82 -14.97 -1.70
C ASN A 69 -9.07 -14.75 -3.02
N ARG A 70 -7.94 -15.43 -3.18
CA ARG A 70 -7.14 -15.32 -4.40
C ARG A 70 -7.82 -15.99 -5.59
#